data_AF-A0A5B1QXQ9-F1
#
_entry.id   AF-A0A5B1QXQ9-F1
#
_cell.length_a   1.000
_cell.length_b   1.000
_cell.length_c   1.000
_cell.angle_alpha   90.00
_cell.angle_beta   90.00
_cell.angle_gamma   90.00
#
_symmetry.space_group_name_H-M   'P 1'
#
loop_
_entity.id
_entity.type
_entity.pdbx_description
1 polymer ?
#
loop_
_entity_poly.entity_id
_entity_poly.type
_entity_poly.pdbx_seq_one_letter_code
_entity_poly.pdbx_strand_id
1 'polypeptide(L)'
;MTSVSSQASLSARLKPKDAEPDEQWKADLRKRIEVGLRDMVEEAKKARDAARADARDEAAEARVTEDYEARMATIRKLAQDEFNTQLHKETLERQWALGQVVGEQWSDEVVRQQ
;
A
#
# COMPACT_ATOMS: atom_id res chain seq x y z
N MET A 1 56.92 7.57 15.17
CA MET A 1 55.96 7.97 14.12
C MET A 1 55.28 6.71 13.63
N THR A 2 54.07 6.42 14.13
CA THR A 2 53.24 5.30 13.67
C THR A 2 51.88 5.89 13.31
N SER A 3 51.67 6.10 12.00
CA SER A 3 50.41 6.61 11.46
C SER A 3 49.28 5.63 11.74
N VAL A 4 48.28 6.11 12.46
CA VAL A 4 46.97 5.49 12.58
C VAL A 4 46.36 5.44 11.18
N SER A 5 46.18 4.23 10.64
CA SER A 5 45.38 4.02 9.44
C SER A 5 43.94 4.35 9.77
N SER A 6 43.48 5.52 9.31
CA SER A 6 42.09 5.94 9.34
C SER A 6 41.25 4.99 8.49
N GLN A 7 40.75 3.92 9.09
CA GLN A 7 39.52 3.28 8.65
C GLN A 7 38.36 4.24 8.95
N ALA A 8 38.21 5.27 8.11
CA ALA A 8 36.92 5.92 7.92
C ALA A 8 36.09 4.99 7.02
N SER A 9 35.71 3.84 7.56
CA SER A 9 34.82 2.88 6.92
C SER A 9 33.49 3.56 6.68
N LEU A 10 33.30 4.06 5.45
CA LEU A 10 32.11 4.03 4.58
C LEU A 10 30.70 3.98 5.19
N SER A 11 30.50 4.42 6.43
CA SER A 11 29.20 4.78 6.99
C SER A 11 28.87 6.19 6.53
N ALA A 12 28.94 6.42 5.21
CA ALA A 12 28.17 7.49 4.61
C ALA A 12 26.71 7.16 4.97
N ARG A 13 26.20 7.85 5.98
CA ARG A 13 24.85 7.72 6.52
C ARG A 13 23.86 7.75 5.36
N LEU A 14 23.48 6.58 4.86
CA LEU A 14 22.39 6.42 3.92
C LEU A 14 21.15 6.96 4.63
N LYS A 15 20.57 7.99 4.02
CA LYS A 15 19.46 8.71 4.63
C LYS A 15 18.23 7.80 4.52
N PRO A 16 17.28 7.87 5.47
CA PRO A 16 16.01 7.13 5.37
C PRO A 16 15.28 7.34 4.03
N LYS A 17 15.54 8.47 3.36
CA LYS A 17 15.02 8.81 2.02
C LYS A 17 15.52 7.90 0.89
N ASP A 18 16.62 7.19 1.07
CA ASP A 18 17.18 6.30 0.05
C ASP A 18 16.45 4.93 0.03
N ALA A 19 15.73 4.61 1.11
CA ALA A 19 14.94 3.39 1.23
C ALA A 19 13.47 3.57 0.82
N GLU A 20 12.95 4.80 0.79
CA GLU A 20 11.56 5.03 0.39
C GLU A 20 11.40 4.93 -1.14
N PRO A 21 10.35 4.26 -1.63
CA PRO A 21 10.04 4.28 -3.05
C PRO A 21 9.74 5.69 -3.55
N ASP A 22 10.24 6.00 -4.75
CA ASP A 22 10.00 7.30 -5.37
C ASP A 22 8.53 7.49 -5.75
N GLU A 23 8.18 8.73 -6.09
CA GLU A 23 6.80 9.08 -6.46
C GLU A 23 6.34 8.38 -7.74
N GLN A 24 7.28 8.02 -8.63
CA GLN A 24 6.96 7.29 -9.86
C GLN A 24 6.51 5.86 -9.54
N TRP A 25 7.25 5.16 -8.68
CA TRP A 25 6.91 3.83 -8.19
C TRP A 25 5.57 3.84 -7.46
N LYS A 26 5.32 4.83 -6.60
CA LYS A 26 4.03 4.99 -5.90
C LYS A 26 2.89 5.23 -6.89
N ALA A 27 3.09 6.05 -7.92
CA ALA A 27 2.08 6.30 -8.94
C ALA A 27 1.77 5.03 -9.75
N ASP A 28 2.79 4.25 -10.11
CA ASP A 28 2.60 3.01 -10.86
C ASP A 28 1.97 1.91 -10.00
N LEU A 29 2.29 1.86 -8.70
CA LEU A 29 1.60 1.00 -7.73
C LEU A 29 0.11 1.35 -7.65
N ARG A 30 -0.24 2.64 -7.54
CA ARG A 30 -1.65 3.07 -7.51
C ARG A 30 -2.41 2.61 -8.75
N LYS A 31 -1.84 2.80 -9.95
CA LYS A 31 -2.45 2.33 -11.21
C LYS A 31 -2.65 0.81 -11.21
N ARG A 32 -1.67 0.04 -10.73
CA ARG A 32 -1.79 -1.43 -10.64
C ARG A 32 -2.93 -1.85 -9.69
N ILE A 33 -3.03 -1.19 -8.53
CA ILE A 33 -4.10 -1.44 -7.56
C ILE A 33 -5.47 -1.06 -8.17
N GLU A 34 -5.57 0.09 -8.84
CA GLU A 34 -6.78 0.52 -9.54
C GLU A 34 -7.23 -0.49 -10.59
N VAL A 35 -6.30 -1.03 -11.39
CA VAL A 35 -6.60 -2.09 -12.36
C VAL A 35 -7.10 -3.35 -11.66
N GLY A 36 -6.48 -3.75 -10.55
CA GLY A 36 -6.90 -4.93 -9.77
C GLY A 36 -8.28 -4.79 -9.12
N LEU A 37 -8.68 -3.57 -8.76
CA LEU A 37 -9.99 -3.28 -8.14
C LEU A 37 -11.07 -2.91 -9.15
N ARG A 38 -10.74 -2.83 -10.44
CA ARG A 38 -11.65 -2.39 -11.50
C ARG A 38 -12.94 -3.21 -11.50
N ASP A 39 -12.84 -4.53 -11.43
CA ASP A 39 -14.02 -5.39 -11.46
C ASP A 39 -14.93 -5.15 -10.26
N MET A 40 -14.37 -4.93 -9.06
CA MET A 40 -15.16 -4.60 -7.87
C MET A 40 -15.90 -3.27 -8.02
N VAL A 41 -15.26 -2.27 -8.62
CA VAL A 41 -15.89 -0.97 -8.91
C VAL A 41 -17.02 -1.13 -9.92
N GLU A 42 -16.79 -1.89 -10.99
CA GLU A 42 -17.82 -2.13 -12.01
C GLU A 42 -19.00 -2.93 -11.46
N GLU A 43 -18.76 -3.94 -10.62
CA GLU A 43 -19.84 -4.67 -9.93
C GLU A 43 -20.62 -3.77 -8.95
N ALA A 44 -19.95 -2.88 -8.23
CA ALA A 44 -20.62 -1.90 -7.37
C ALA A 44 -21.53 -0.96 -8.19
N LYS A 45 -21.06 -0.49 -9.35
CA LYS A 45 -21.87 0.35 -10.26
C LYS A 45 -23.06 -0.42 -10.83
N LYS A 46 -22.85 -1.64 -11.34
CA LYS A 46 -23.93 -2.49 -11.86
C LYS A 46 -25.01 -2.75 -10.81
N ALA A 47 -24.60 -3.06 -9.57
CA ALA A 47 -25.54 -3.30 -8.49
C ALA A 47 -26.34 -2.05 -8.12
N ARG A 48 -25.70 -0.88 -8.08
CA ARG A 48 -26.39 0.41 -7.90
C ARG A 48 -27.39 0.64 -9.03
N ASP A 49 -26.98 0.47 -10.28
CA ASP A 49 -27.82 0.77 -11.45
C ASP A 49 -29.03 -0.17 -11.52
N ALA A 50 -28.85 -1.45 -11.18
CA ALA A 50 -29.93 -2.40 -11.04
C ALA A 50 -30.90 -2.02 -9.91
N ALA A 51 -30.38 -1.73 -8.71
CA ALA A 51 -31.21 -1.36 -7.57
C ALA A 51 -31.94 -0.03 -7.77
N ARG A 52 -31.33 0.90 -8.53
CA ARG A 52 -31.94 2.17 -8.91
C ARG A 52 -33.08 1.99 -9.91
N ALA A 53 -32.96 1.06 -10.86
CA ALA A 53 -34.04 0.75 -11.79
C ALA A 53 -35.29 0.20 -11.07
N ASP A 54 -35.11 -0.45 -9.91
CA ASP A 54 -36.18 -1.02 -9.08
C ASP A 54 -36.72 -0.05 -8.03
N ALA A 55 -36.07 1.10 -7.79
CA ALA A 55 -36.48 2.07 -6.79
C ALA A 55 -37.77 2.80 -7.20
N ARG A 56 -38.75 2.84 -6.30
CA ARG A 56 -40.09 3.40 -6.57
C ARG A 56 -40.38 4.70 -5.84
N ASP A 57 -39.52 5.07 -4.89
CA ASP A 57 -39.64 6.27 -4.08
C ASP A 57 -38.25 6.83 -3.71
N GLU A 58 -38.25 8.05 -3.20
CA GLU A 58 -37.05 8.77 -2.83
C GLU A 58 -36.29 8.10 -1.67
N ALA A 59 -36.98 7.38 -0.78
CA ALA A 59 -36.35 6.66 0.31
C ALA A 59 -35.56 5.44 -0.20
N ALA A 60 -36.08 4.74 -1.23
CA ALA A 60 -35.39 3.66 -1.91
C ALA A 60 -34.16 4.20 -2.67
N GLU A 61 -34.28 5.30 -3.41
CA GLU A 61 -33.14 5.95 -4.07
C GLU A 61 -32.04 6.37 -3.09
N ALA A 62 -32.41 6.92 -1.93
CA ALA A 62 -31.48 7.29 -0.87
C ALA A 62 -30.70 6.08 -0.34
N ARG A 63 -31.40 4.96 -0.09
CA ARG A 63 -30.76 3.70 0.36
C ARG A 63 -29.82 3.13 -0.70
N VAL A 64 -30.21 3.14 -1.97
CA VAL A 64 -29.35 2.69 -3.08
C VAL A 64 -28.07 3.51 -3.15
N THR A 65 -28.17 4.83 -2.91
CA THR A 65 -27.02 5.73 -2.86
C THR A 65 -26.12 5.43 -1.66
N GLU A 66 -26.70 5.25 -0.48
CA GLU A 66 -25.97 4.90 0.75
C GLU A 66 -25.22 3.57 0.61
N ASP A 67 -25.89 2.54 0.09
CA ASP A 67 -25.31 1.21 -0.16
C ASP A 67 -24.14 1.29 -1.16
N TYR A 68 -24.30 2.08 -2.23
CA TYR A 68 -23.25 2.29 -3.21
C TYR A 68 -22.04 3.00 -2.58
N GLU A 69 -22.25 4.08 -1.82
CA GLU A 69 -21.16 4.79 -1.15
C GLU A 69 -20.45 3.92 -0.11
N ALA A 70 -21.19 3.11 0.64
CA ALA A 70 -20.61 2.16 1.59
C ALA A 70 -19.70 1.14 0.86
N ARG A 71 -20.15 0.57 -0.25
CA ARG A 71 -19.34 -0.35 -1.08
C ARG A 71 -18.10 0.35 -1.64
N MET A 72 -18.25 1.57 -2.16
CA MET A 72 -17.12 2.35 -2.67
C MET A 72 -16.14 2.71 -1.56
N ALA A 73 -16.59 3.01 -0.35
CA ALA A 73 -15.72 3.23 0.81
C ALA A 73 -14.92 1.96 1.17
N THR A 74 -15.54 0.78 1.14
CA THR A 74 -14.83 -0.50 1.31
C THR A 74 -13.77 -0.70 0.23
N ILE A 75 -14.09 -0.45 -1.04
CA ILE A 75 -13.12 -0.58 -2.15
C ILE A 75 -11.95 0.39 -1.96
N ARG A 76 -12.21 1.65 -1.59
CA ARG A 76 -11.15 2.64 -1.30
C ARG A 76 -10.25 2.18 -0.15
N LYS A 77 -10.84 1.60 0.91
CA LYS A 77 -10.07 1.04 2.02
C LYS A 77 -9.16 -0.10 1.56
N LEU A 78 -9.69 -1.05 0.78
CA LEU A 78 -8.88 -2.14 0.20
C LEU A 78 -7.71 -1.60 -0.63
N ALA A 79 -7.95 -0.57 -1.45
CA ALA A 79 -6.90 0.07 -2.22
C ALA A 79 -5.79 0.65 -1.33
N GLN A 80 -6.17 1.33 -0.25
CA GLN A 80 -5.25 1.94 0.69
C GLN A 80 -4.45 0.90 1.47
N ASP A 81 -5.10 -0.18 1.91
CA ASP A 81 -4.48 -1.27 2.65
C ASP A 81 -3.46 -2.02 1.78
N GLU A 82 -3.80 -2.29 0.51
CA GLU A 82 -2.88 -2.89 -0.46
C GLU A 82 -1.70 -1.96 -0.75
N PHE A 83 -1.96 -0.66 -0.95
CA PHE A 83 -0.91 0.32 -1.18
C PHE A 83 0.08 0.37 -0.01
N ASN A 84 -0.42 0.45 1.22
CA ASN A 84 0.41 0.49 2.43
C ASN A 84 1.23 -0.79 2.59
N THR A 85 0.61 -1.95 2.32
CA THR A 85 1.26 -3.25 2.39
C THR A 85 2.43 -3.34 1.41
N GLN A 86 2.20 -2.96 0.15
CA GLN A 86 3.22 -3.01 -0.90
C GLN A 86 4.31 -1.97 -0.67
N LEU A 87 3.94 -0.75 -0.25
CA LEU A 87 4.91 0.29 0.10
C LEU A 87 5.82 -0.16 1.24
N HIS A 88 5.25 -0.81 2.27
CA HIS A 88 6.03 -1.33 3.38
C HIS A 88 6.99 -2.42 2.93
N LYS A 89 6.54 -3.39 2.14
CA LYS A 89 7.38 -4.46 1.57
C LYS A 89 8.56 -3.90 0.77
N GLU A 90 8.30 -3.00 -0.17
CA GLU A 90 9.36 -2.40 -1.00
C GLU A 90 10.35 -1.58 -0.16
N THR A 91 9.85 -0.85 0.86
CA THR A 91 10.74 -0.10 1.76
C THR A 91 11.68 -1.04 2.51
N LEU A 92 11.17 -2.17 3.00
CA LEU A 92 11.96 -3.18 3.70
C LEU A 92 12.98 -3.85 2.78
N GLU A 93 12.57 -4.22 1.55
CA GLU A 93 13.47 -4.78 0.54
C GLU A 93 14.61 -3.82 0.21
N ARG A 94 14.33 -2.53 0.08
CA ARG A 94 15.36 -1.49 -0.12
C ARG A 94 16.27 -1.31 1.08
N GLN A 95 15.73 -1.34 2.31
CA GLN A 95 16.53 -1.29 3.54
C GLN A 95 17.51 -2.48 3.62
N TRP A 96 17.02 -3.68 3.29
CA TRP A 96 17.86 -4.88 3.21
C TRP A 96 18.94 -4.76 2.13
N ALA A 97 18.59 -4.29 0.93
CA ALA A 97 19.54 -4.10 -0.17
C ALA A 97 20.63 -3.06 0.16
N LEU A 98 20.31 -2.06 0.99
CA LEU A 98 21.25 -1.03 1.45
C LEU A 98 22.16 -1.51 2.60
N GLY A 99 22.05 -2.77 3.03
CA GLY A 99 22.87 -3.32 4.11
C GLY A 99 22.58 -2.68 5.47
N GLN A 100 21.46 -1.96 5.61
CA GLN A 100 20.97 -1.56 6.92
C GLN A 100 20.49 -2.84 7.61
N VAL A 101 21.33 -3.40 8.48
CA VAL A 101 20.94 -4.42 9.43
C VAL A 101 19.73 -3.84 10.18
N VAL A 102 18.56 -4.39 9.89
CA VAL A 102 17.34 -4.08 10.63
C VAL A 102 17.61 -4.55 12.05
N GLY A 103 18.03 -3.61 12.90
CA GLY A 103 18.56 -3.91 14.22
C GLY A 103 17.55 -4.70 15.05
N GLU A 104 17.97 -5.89 15.50
CA GLU A 104 17.55 -6.69 16.66
C GLU A 104 16.06 -6.87 17.03
N GLN A 105 15.09 -6.23 16.37
CA GLN A 105 13.66 -6.37 16.68
C GLN A 105 12.92 -7.29 15.69
N TRP A 106 13.62 -7.84 14.70
CA TRP A 106 13.04 -8.67 13.64
C TRP A 106 13.21 -10.18 13.86
N SER A 107 13.85 -10.61 14.94
CA SER A 107 14.14 -12.04 15.17
C SER A 107 12.91 -12.89 15.53
N ASP A 108 11.81 -12.29 16.00
CA ASP A 108 10.71 -13.09 16.56
C ASP A 108 9.49 -13.28 15.65
N GLU A 109 9.27 -12.43 14.64
CA GLU A 109 8.09 -12.55 13.76
C GLU A 109 8.38 -13.41 12.52
N VAL A 110 9.62 -13.44 12.02
CA VAL A 110 9.98 -14.13 10.75
C VAL A 110 10.28 -15.62 10.96
N VAL A 111 10.57 -16.07 12.18
CA VAL A 111 10.91 -17.48 12.48
C VAL A 111 9.67 -18.38 12.63
N ARG A 112 8.45 -17.83 12.70
CA ARG A 112 7.24 -18.63 12.99
C ARG A 112 6.53 -19.24 11.78
N GLN A 113 7.13 -19.24 10.59
CA GLN A 113 6.56 -19.88 9.39
C GLN A 113 7.55 -20.79 8.65
N GLN A 114 8.19 -21.72 9.37
CA GLN A 114 8.74 -22.95 8.78
C GLN A 114 8.14 -24.18 9.45
#